data_AF-A0A178MPK1-F1
#
_entry.id   AF-A0A178MPK1-F1
#
_cell.length_a   1.000
_cell.length_b   1.000
_cell.length_c   1.000
_cell.angle_alpha   90.00
_cell.angle_beta   90.00
_cell.angle_gamma   90.00
#
_symmetry.space_group_name_H-M   'P 1'
#
loop_
_entity.id
_entity.type
_entity.pdbx_description
1 polymer ?
#
loop_
_entity_poly.entity_id
_entity_poly.type
_entity_poly.pdbx_seq_one_letter_code
_entity_poly.pdbx_strand_id
1 'polypeptide(L)'
;MNIKDHIRGVPDFPKPGILFYDISTLLAHADAWAVAMGRLAREVRQFQPDVLAGIELLRKIGAHVTGAASIIELSFLPGRQRLQELDVPFVSLAAYDD
;
A
#
# COMPACT_ATOMS: atom_id res chain seq x y z
N MET A 1 -8.09 -19.28 4.74
CA MET A 1 -8.68 -18.17 5.52
C MET A 1 -9.72 -17.44 4.68
N ASN A 2 -10.90 -17.22 5.23
CA ASN A 2 -11.93 -16.37 4.64
C ASN A 2 -11.84 -14.97 5.27
N ILE A 3 -11.69 -13.95 4.43
CA ILE A 3 -11.49 -12.55 4.86
C ILE A 3 -12.75 -11.98 5.53
N LYS A 4 -13.93 -12.44 5.11
CA LYS A 4 -15.21 -11.91 5.61
C LYS A 4 -15.41 -12.19 7.10
N ASP A 5 -14.82 -13.26 7.62
CA ASP A 5 -14.92 -13.65 9.03
C ASP A 5 -14.19 -12.64 9.96
N HIS A 6 -13.36 -11.76 9.38
CA HIS A 6 -12.61 -10.72 10.08
C HIS A 6 -13.15 -9.31 9.81
N ILE A 7 -14.35 -9.17 9.21
CA ILE A 7 -14.99 -7.87 8.99
C ILE A 7 -16.27 -7.81 9.84
N ARG A 8 -16.32 -6.84 10.75
CA ARG A 8 -17.49 -6.65 11.62
C ARG A 8 -18.59 -5.86 10.91
N GLY A 9 -19.82 -6.35 10.97
CA GLY A 9 -21.00 -5.58 10.61
C GLY A 9 -21.48 -4.74 11.80
N VAL A 10 -21.73 -3.45 11.58
CA VAL A 10 -22.31 -2.52 12.56
C VAL A 10 -23.63 -1.99 12.00
N PRO A 11 -24.78 -2.45 12.51
CA PRO A 11 -26.08 -1.99 12.03
C PRO A 11 -26.35 -0.54 12.45
N ASP A 12 -27.17 0.14 11.66
CA ASP A 12 -27.69 1.50 11.88
C ASP A 12 -26.60 2.58 12.06
N PHE A 13 -25.44 2.38 11.44
CA PHE A 13 -24.33 3.33 11.46
C PHE A 13 -23.94 3.79 10.04
N PRO A 14 -23.68 5.09 9.81
CA PRO A 14 -23.81 6.21 10.75
C PRO A 14 -25.27 6.68 10.94
N LYS A 15 -26.24 6.03 10.28
CA LYS A 15 -27.67 6.35 10.35
C LYS A 15 -28.51 5.07 10.27
N PRO A 16 -29.77 5.08 10.74
CA PRO A 16 -30.67 3.94 10.62
C PRO A 16 -30.81 3.41 9.19
N GLY A 17 -30.87 2.08 9.05
CA GLY A 17 -31.01 1.37 7.78
C GLY A 17 -29.70 1.04 7.06
N ILE A 18 -28.54 1.42 7.61
CA ILE A 18 -27.22 1.13 7.03
C ILE A 18 -26.52 0.02 7.82
N LEU A 19 -26.08 -1.05 7.15
CA LEU A 19 -25.11 -1.99 7.72
C LEU A 19 -23.70 -1.55 7.33
N PHE A 20 -22.97 -0.97 8.28
CA PHE A 20 -21.59 -0.55 8.09
C PHE A 20 -20.62 -1.72 8.23
N TYR A 21 -19.73 -1.89 7.26
CA TYR A 21 -18.68 -2.91 7.31
C TYR A 21 -17.40 -2.32 7.85
N ASP A 22 -17.14 -2.59 9.13
CA ASP A 22 -15.98 -2.10 9.85
C ASP A 22 -14.76 -2.99 9.63
N ILE A 23 -13.89 -2.56 8.71
CA ILE A 23 -12.63 -3.23 8.38
C ILE A 23 -11.55 -3.05 9.45
N SER A 24 -11.74 -2.21 10.47
CA SER A 24 -10.72 -1.99 11.51
C SER A 24 -10.35 -3.30 12.23
N THR A 25 -11.33 -4.19 12.38
CA THR A 25 -11.15 -5.55 12.92
C THR A 25 -10.24 -6.43 12.08
N LEU A 26 -10.33 -6.34 10.74
CA LEU A 26 -9.41 -7.00 9.83
C LEU A 26 -8.01 -6.40 9.93
N LEU A 27 -7.91 -5.07 9.93
CA LEU A 27 -6.63 -4.36 9.99
C LEU A 27 -5.87 -4.66 11.29
N ALA A 28 -6.59 -4.85 12.40
CA ALA A 28 -6.02 -5.18 13.70
C ALA A 28 -5.55 -6.65 13.82
N HIS A 29 -6.01 -7.55 12.94
CA HIS A 29 -5.65 -8.97 12.99
C HIS A 29 -4.49 -9.29 12.03
N ALA A 30 -3.30 -9.54 12.58
CA ALA A 30 -2.05 -9.69 11.80
C ALA A 30 -2.15 -10.67 10.63
N ASP A 31 -2.64 -11.89 10.85
CA ASP A 31 -2.73 -12.89 9.77
C ASP A 31 -3.75 -12.51 8.70
N ALA A 32 -4.92 -11.98 9.09
CA ALA A 32 -5.95 -11.55 8.17
C ALA A 32 -5.48 -10.37 7.31
N TRP A 33 -4.78 -9.41 7.92
CA TRP A 33 -4.11 -8.32 7.24
C TRP A 33 -3.09 -8.83 6.22
N ALA A 34 -2.19 -9.73 6.61
CA ALA A 34 -1.18 -10.29 5.72
C ALA A 34 -1.81 -11.04 4.54
N VAL A 35 -2.85 -11.83 4.77
CA VAL A 35 -3.59 -12.54 3.71
C VAL A 35 -4.29 -11.56 2.78
N ALA A 36 -4.95 -10.52 3.32
CA ALA A 36 -5.63 -9.51 2.52
C ALA A 36 -4.65 -8.76 1.60
N MET A 37 -3.54 -8.28 2.17
CA MET A 37 -2.47 -7.61 1.41
C MET A 37 -1.84 -8.52 0.36
N GLY A 38 -1.56 -9.79 0.71
CA GLY A 38 -1.02 -10.76 -0.24
C GLY A 38 -1.93 -11.02 -1.43
N ARG A 39 -3.26 -11.03 -1.22
CA ARG A 39 -4.23 -11.16 -2.32
C ARG A 39 -4.29 -9.91 -3.18
N LEU A 40 -4.42 -8.72 -2.56
CA LEU A 40 -4.41 -7.46 -3.30
C LEU A 40 -3.14 -7.28 -4.12
N ALA A 41 -1.97 -7.54 -3.54
CA ALA A 41 -0.69 -7.45 -4.23
C ALA A 41 -0.61 -8.41 -5.42
N ARG A 42 -1.19 -9.61 -5.32
CA ARG A 42 -1.25 -10.57 -6.42
C ARG A 42 -2.09 -10.06 -7.58
N GLU A 43 -3.28 -9.55 -7.30
CA GLU A 43 -4.17 -9.00 -8.34
C GLU A 43 -3.55 -7.79 -9.03
N VAL A 44 -2.90 -6.90 -8.27
CA VAL A 44 -2.32 -5.67 -8.81
C VAL A 44 -1.00 -5.93 -9.56
N ARG A 45 -0.30 -7.04 -9.29
CA ARG A 45 1.01 -7.37 -9.90
C ARG A 45 1.01 -7.27 -11.42
N GLN A 46 -0.09 -7.67 -12.08
CA GLN A 46 -0.20 -7.63 -13.55
C GLN A 46 -0.08 -6.23 -14.14
N PHE A 47 -0.40 -5.19 -13.37
CA PHE A 47 -0.31 -3.79 -13.79
C PHE A 47 1.09 -3.20 -13.59
N GLN A 48 2.04 -4.00 -13.08
CA GLN A 48 3.43 -3.59 -12.81
C GLN A 48 3.51 -2.22 -12.11
N PRO A 49 2.84 -2.05 -10.95
CA PRO A 49 2.80 -0.77 -10.27
C PRO A 49 4.21 -0.31 -9.87
N ASP A 50 4.49 0.95 -10.12
CA ASP A 50 5.76 1.59 -9.75
C ASP A 50 5.61 2.34 -8.42
N VAL A 51 6.73 2.52 -7.72
CA VAL A 51 6.81 3.28 -6.46
C VAL A 51 6.27 4.71 -6.63
N LEU A 52 6.47 5.33 -7.80
CA LEU A 52 5.94 6.67 -8.10
C LEU A 52 4.42 6.73 -8.07
N ALA A 53 3.75 5.73 -8.68
CA ALA A 53 2.30 5.64 -8.67
C ALA A 53 1.75 5.47 -7.25
N GLY A 54 2.45 4.70 -6.41
CA GLY A 54 2.13 4.55 -4.99
C GLY A 54 2.23 5.86 -4.21
N ILE A 55 3.32 6.62 -4.42
CA ILE A 55 3.55 7.92 -3.77
C ILE A 55 2.44 8.91 -4.13
N GLU A 56 2.11 9.03 -5.41
CA GLU A 56 1.04 9.93 -5.87
C GLU A 56 -0.32 9.57 -5.29
N LEU A 57 -0.65 8.29 -5.24
CA LEU A 57 -1.92 7.81 -4.69
C LEU A 57 -2.05 8.14 -3.20
N LEU A 58 -1.00 7.91 -2.41
CA LEU A 58 -0.97 8.24 -0.98
C LEU A 58 -1.11 9.75 -0.76
N ARG A 59 -0.43 10.58 -1.55
CA ARG A 59 -0.57 12.04 -1.47
C ARG A 59 -1.98 12.51 -1.80
N LYS A 60 -2.66 11.90 -2.77
CA LYS A 60 -4.05 12.24 -3.14
C LYS A 60 -5.05 12.04 -2.00
N ILE A 61 -4.78 11.12 -1.07
CA ILE A 61 -5.62 10.91 0.12
C ILE A 61 -5.14 11.70 1.36
N GLY A 62 -4.22 12.64 1.17
CA GLY A 62 -3.71 13.52 2.23
C GLY A 62 -2.58 12.92 3.06
N ALA A 63 -2.02 11.76 2.67
CA ALA A 63 -0.88 11.18 3.38
C ALA A 63 0.42 11.91 3.01
N HIS A 64 1.26 12.17 4.01
CA HIS A 64 2.63 12.62 3.80
C HIS A 64 3.54 11.38 3.67
N VAL A 65 4.12 11.18 2.49
CA VAL A 65 5.06 10.07 2.25
C VAL A 65 6.43 10.47 2.74
N THR A 66 6.89 9.85 3.83
CA THR A 66 8.16 10.17 4.51
C THR A 66 9.39 9.53 3.85
N GLY A 67 9.19 8.56 2.96
CA GLY A 67 10.26 7.88 2.25
C GLY A 67 9.76 6.68 1.44
N ALA A 68 10.65 6.13 0.62
CA ALA A 68 10.44 4.94 -0.18
C ALA A 68 11.65 4.01 -0.05
N ALA A 69 11.44 2.70 -0.25
CA ALA A 69 12.54 1.75 -0.26
C ALA A 69 12.33 0.63 -1.30
N SER A 70 13.43 0.08 -1.80
CA SER A 70 13.43 -1.12 -2.64
C SER A 70 14.47 -2.14 -2.19
N ILE A 71 14.31 -3.40 -2.62
CA ILE A 71 15.34 -4.43 -2.40
C ILE A 71 16.50 -4.22 -3.38
N ILE A 72 16.17 -3.97 -4.65
CA ILE A 72 17.14 -3.77 -5.73
C ILE A 72 16.89 -2.40 -6.36
N GLU A 73 17.97 -1.66 -6.60
CA GLU A 73 18.01 -0.46 -7.44
C GLU A 73 18.89 -0.73 -8.67
N LEU A 74 18.41 -0.29 -9.83
CA LEU A 74 19.21 -0.24 -11.05
C LEU A 74 19.72 1.20 -11.16
N SER A 75 20.96 1.44 -10.74
CA SER A 75 21.50 2.80 -10.55
C SER A 75 21.69 3.55 -11.87
N PHE A 76 21.80 2.83 -12.98
CA PHE A 76 21.86 3.39 -14.34
C PHE A 76 20.51 3.95 -14.84
N LEU A 77 19.39 3.68 -14.15
CA LEU A 77 18.07 4.25 -14.46
C LEU A 77 17.78 5.50 -13.61
N PRO A 78 17.00 6.48 -14.12
CA PRO A 78 16.74 7.74 -13.41
C PRO A 78 15.72 7.63 -12.26
N GLY A 79 15.46 6.44 -11.72
CA GLY A 79 14.42 6.20 -10.71
C GLY A 79 14.64 7.00 -9.42
N ARG A 80 15.87 6.99 -8.90
CA ARG A 80 16.25 7.76 -7.70
C ARG A 80 16.08 9.26 -7.91
N GLN A 81 16.48 9.78 -9.06
CA GLN A 81 16.35 11.21 -9.37
C GLN A 81 14.87 11.64 -9.34
N ARG A 82 13.98 10.86 -9.95
CA ARG A 82 12.53 11.15 -9.93
C ARG A 82 11.95 11.16 -8.51
N LEU A 83 12.43 10.28 -7.63
CA LEU A 83 12.02 10.27 -6.22
C LEU A 83 12.53 11.51 -5.46
N GLN A 84 13.74 11.98 -5.77
CA GLN A 84 14.29 13.22 -5.21
C GLN A 84 13.51 14.46 -5.67
N GLU A 85 13.10 14.52 -6.95
CA GLU A 85 12.25 15.59 -7.47
C GLU A 85 10.89 15.67 -6.76
N LEU A 86 10.41 14.54 -6.23
CA LEU A 86 9.21 14.47 -5.41
C LEU A 86 9.45 14.77 -3.92
N ASP A 87 10.68 15.09 -3.50
CA ASP A 87 11.08 15.26 -2.09
C ASP A 87 10.79 14.00 -1.25
N VAL A 88 11.06 12.81 -1.81
CA VAL A 88 10.87 11.53 -1.14
C VAL A 88 12.24 10.87 -0.92
N PRO A 89 12.72 10.78 0.34
CA PRO A 89 13.92 10.02 0.67
C PRO A 89 13.83 8.57 0.17
N PHE A 90 14.91 8.04 -0.41
CA PHE A 90 14.92 6.70 -0.99
C PHE A 90 16.15 5.86 -0.57
N VAL A 91 15.87 4.63 -0.13
CA VAL A 91 16.87 3.64 0.29
C VAL A 91 16.71 2.34 -0.52
N SER A 92 17.81 1.75 -0.96
CA SER A 92 17.85 0.43 -1.60
C SER A 92 18.75 -0.52 -0.79
N LEU A 93 18.42 -1.81 -0.77
CA LEU A 93 19.26 -2.81 -0.07
C LEU A 93 20.46 -3.27 -0.92
N ALA A 94 20.29 -3.33 -2.24
CA ALA A 94 21.33 -3.61 -3.20
C ALA A 94 21.20 -2.64 -4.39
N ALA A 95 22.34 -2.11 -4.85
CA ALA A 95 22.43 -1.36 -6.09
C ALA A 95 23.19 -2.20 -7.12
N TYR A 96 22.64 -2.28 -8.34
CA TYR A 96 23.35 -2.80 -9.49
C TYR A 96 23.77 -1.63 -10.35
N ASP A 97 25.07 -1.57 -10.54
CA ASP A 97 25.78 -0.68 -11.45
C ASP A 97 26.19 -1.55 -12.66
N ASP A 98 26.26 -0.97 -13.86
CA ASP A 98 26.61 -1.70 -15.10
C ASP A 98 27.88 -2.55 -15.00
#